data_AF-A0A957Q9N0-F1
#
_entry.id   AF-A0A957Q9N0-F1
#
_cell.length_a   1.000
_cell.length_b   1.000
_cell.length_c   1.000
_cell.angle_alpha   90.00
_cell.angle_beta   90.00
_cell.angle_gamma   90.00
#
_symmetry.space_group_name_H-M   'P 1'
#
loop_
_entity.id
_entity.type
_entity.pdbx_description
1 polymer ?
#
loop_
_entity_poly.entity_id
_entity_poly.type
_entity_poly.pdbx_seq_one_letter_code
_entity_poly.pdbx_strand_id
1 'polypeptide(L)'
;TPRPTATPSNTPLPTATATNTPQPTATASNTPPPTATATIVLLPTATDTPPPTNTALPTATNTPLPTNTPLPTNTPLPTATNTPVPTPTVVQGQVTLAEPISGDSGGGQRIFSWQANFVPAPGTAFELVFWKPGEDPMINGFGLAAPVTDTSVTVDLDALDDQLGSRLDNGQYVWGILLVRTEPYERIAYLGGGNEFYFTRSSGGGGSNNGGPSSGE
;
A
#
# COMPACT_ATOMS: atom_id res chain seq x y z
N THR A 1 -34.54 -81.24 -44.45
CA THR A 1 -34.47 -80.18 -43.42
C THR A 1 -34.02 -78.90 -44.10
N PRO A 2 -34.85 -77.84 -44.23
CA PRO A 2 -34.44 -76.63 -44.92
C PRO A 2 -33.60 -75.72 -44.00
N ARG A 3 -32.57 -75.12 -44.58
CA ARG A 3 -31.62 -74.17 -43.96
C ARG A 3 -32.31 -72.80 -43.83
N PRO A 4 -32.20 -72.08 -42.69
CA PRO A 4 -32.76 -70.75 -42.57
C PRO A 4 -31.99 -69.76 -43.46
N THR A 5 -32.75 -69.05 -44.30
CA THR A 5 -32.26 -67.92 -45.10
C THR A 5 -32.28 -66.67 -44.22
N ALA A 6 -31.12 -66.04 -44.00
CA ALA A 6 -31.03 -64.78 -43.26
C ALA A 6 -31.52 -63.62 -44.15
N THR A 7 -32.55 -62.90 -43.70
CA THR A 7 -33.06 -61.68 -44.32
C THR A 7 -32.13 -60.51 -43.92
N PRO A 8 -31.60 -59.70 -44.86
CA PRO A 8 -30.84 -58.52 -44.48
C PRO A 8 -31.77 -57.44 -43.90
N SER A 9 -31.52 -57.05 -42.65
CA SER A 9 -32.16 -55.90 -42.00
C SER A 9 -31.44 -54.63 -42.42
N ASN A 10 -32.06 -53.79 -43.24
CA ASN A 10 -31.56 -52.45 -43.55
C ASN A 10 -31.96 -51.50 -42.42
N THR A 11 -31.03 -51.25 -41.50
CA THR A 11 -31.19 -50.17 -40.50
C THR A 11 -30.75 -48.85 -41.15
N PRO A 12 -31.60 -47.81 -41.21
CA PRO A 12 -31.18 -46.53 -41.78
C PRO A 12 -30.09 -45.87 -40.90
N LEU A 13 -29.04 -45.38 -41.55
CA LEU A 13 -27.97 -44.62 -40.90
C LEU A 13 -28.49 -43.21 -40.52
N PRO A 14 -28.21 -42.68 -39.32
CA PRO A 14 -28.68 -41.36 -38.93
C PRO A 14 -28.12 -40.28 -39.85
N THR A 15 -29.01 -39.47 -40.42
CA THR A 15 -28.64 -38.31 -41.24
C THR A 15 -28.24 -37.15 -40.33
N ALA A 16 -26.99 -36.72 -40.39
CA ALA A 16 -26.51 -35.56 -39.64
C ALA A 16 -27.19 -34.29 -40.15
N THR A 17 -27.96 -33.62 -39.30
CA THR A 17 -28.59 -32.33 -39.61
C THR A 17 -27.58 -31.22 -39.29
N ALA A 18 -27.00 -30.59 -40.31
CA ALA A 18 -26.10 -29.46 -40.13
C ALA A 18 -26.88 -28.24 -39.61
N THR A 19 -26.58 -27.81 -38.39
CA THR A 19 -27.13 -26.56 -37.83
C THR A 19 -26.20 -25.43 -38.26
N ASN A 20 -26.70 -24.51 -39.08
CA ASN A 20 -25.95 -23.30 -39.46
C ASN A 20 -25.93 -22.33 -38.27
N THR A 21 -24.85 -22.36 -37.49
CA THR A 21 -24.57 -21.34 -36.48
C THR A 21 -24.22 -20.03 -37.19
N PRO A 22 -24.81 -18.87 -36.83
CA PRO A 22 -24.45 -17.60 -37.43
C PRO A 22 -22.97 -17.28 -37.16
N GLN A 23 -22.24 -16.97 -38.23
CA GLN A 23 -20.83 -16.57 -38.19
C GLN A 23 -20.71 -15.17 -37.54
N PRO A 24 -19.80 -14.97 -36.57
CA PRO A 24 -19.60 -13.65 -35.97
C PRO A 24 -19.10 -12.67 -37.02
N THR A 25 -19.82 -11.55 -37.18
CA THR A 25 -19.43 -10.46 -38.06
C THR A 25 -18.27 -9.70 -37.42
N ALA A 26 -17.10 -9.71 -38.05
CA ALA A 26 -15.95 -8.95 -37.59
C ALA A 26 -16.18 -7.44 -37.79
N THR A 27 -16.40 -6.70 -36.70
CA THR A 27 -16.32 -5.24 -36.71
C THR A 27 -14.85 -4.82 -36.87
N ALA A 28 -14.54 -4.19 -37.99
CA ALA A 28 -13.23 -3.59 -38.23
C ALA A 28 -13.01 -2.42 -37.24
N SER A 29 -12.08 -2.58 -36.31
CA SER A 29 -11.58 -1.48 -35.49
C SER A 29 -10.50 -0.73 -36.26
N ASN A 30 -10.80 0.51 -36.68
CA ASN A 30 -9.82 1.41 -37.27
C ASN A 30 -8.90 1.96 -36.16
N THR A 31 -7.97 1.13 -35.70
CA THR A 31 -6.89 1.58 -34.82
C THR A 31 -5.71 1.95 -35.72
N PRO A 32 -5.23 3.22 -35.71
CA PRO A 32 -4.09 3.59 -36.53
C PRO A 32 -2.86 2.75 -36.14
N PRO A 33 -2.04 2.30 -37.10
CA PRO A 33 -0.86 1.51 -36.79
C PRO A 33 0.14 2.34 -35.96
N PRO A 34 0.86 1.71 -35.02
CA PRO A 34 1.86 2.41 -34.23
C PRO A 34 2.92 3.01 -35.15
N THR A 35 3.14 4.32 -35.04
CA THR A 35 4.16 5.04 -35.79
C THR A 35 5.53 4.62 -35.24
N ALA A 36 6.37 4.01 -36.08
CA ALA A 36 7.73 3.63 -35.69
C ALA A 36 8.58 4.89 -35.50
N THR A 37 8.85 5.25 -34.25
CA THR A 37 9.81 6.31 -33.92
C THR A 37 11.23 5.74 -34.07
N ALA A 38 11.95 6.19 -35.08
CA ALA A 38 13.35 5.81 -35.28
C ALA A 38 14.23 6.48 -34.22
N THR A 39 14.75 5.70 -33.27
CA THR A 39 15.74 6.15 -32.30
C THR A 39 17.10 6.22 -33.00
N ILE A 40 17.61 7.43 -33.27
CA ILE A 40 18.99 7.60 -33.75
C ILE A 40 19.93 7.32 -32.57
N VAL A 41 20.59 6.17 -32.60
CA VAL A 41 21.69 5.85 -31.70
C VAL A 41 22.95 6.51 -32.27
N LEU A 42 23.41 7.59 -31.63
CA LEU A 42 24.70 8.19 -31.94
C LEU A 42 25.81 7.29 -31.39
N LEU A 43 26.65 6.76 -32.28
CA LEU A 43 27.85 6.01 -31.90
C LEU A 43 28.85 6.98 -31.27
N PRO A 44 29.44 6.67 -30.09
CA PRO A 44 30.42 7.55 -29.46
C PRO A 44 31.70 7.63 -30.31
N THR A 45 32.04 8.83 -30.74
CA THR A 45 33.32 9.13 -31.37
C THR A 45 34.43 9.05 -30.32
N ALA A 46 35.44 8.23 -30.57
CA ALA A 46 36.63 8.14 -29.72
C ALA A 46 37.29 9.54 -29.64
N THR A 47 37.43 10.06 -28.42
CA THR A 47 38.09 11.34 -28.15
C THR A 47 39.51 11.02 -27.68
N ASP A 48 40.52 11.41 -28.46
CA ASP A 48 41.93 11.26 -28.08
C ASP A 48 42.20 12.07 -26.80
N THR A 49 42.53 11.36 -25.73
CA THR A 49 42.88 11.97 -24.44
C THR A 49 44.38 12.25 -24.44
N PRO A 50 44.83 13.49 -24.11
CA PRO A 50 46.26 13.80 -24.13
C PRO A 50 47.04 12.96 -23.11
N PRO A 51 48.32 12.66 -23.37
CA PRO A 51 49.13 11.86 -22.47
C PRO A 51 49.35 12.59 -21.13
N PRO A 52 49.47 11.84 -20.02
CA PRO A 52 49.66 12.43 -18.70
C PRO A 52 51.01 13.17 -18.63
N THR A 53 50.98 14.42 -18.19
CA THR A 53 52.18 15.21 -17.87
C THR A 53 52.78 14.79 -16.53
N ASN A 54 54.10 14.66 -16.48
CA ASN A 54 54.84 14.31 -15.27
C ASN A 54 54.59 15.34 -14.16
N THR A 55 54.04 14.87 -13.05
CA THR A 55 53.80 15.67 -11.84
C THR A 55 55.09 15.72 -11.02
N ALA A 56 55.48 16.91 -10.53
CA ALA A 56 56.69 17.10 -9.75
C ALA A 56 56.68 16.28 -8.45
N LEU A 57 57.84 15.71 -8.09
CA LEU A 57 58.02 14.90 -6.89
C LEU A 57 57.89 15.77 -5.62
N PRO A 58 57.15 15.33 -4.59
CA PRO A 58 56.97 16.11 -3.36
C PRO A 58 58.30 16.31 -2.63
N THR A 59 58.56 17.55 -2.22
CA THR A 59 59.71 17.91 -1.40
C THR A 59 59.45 17.53 0.05
N ALA A 60 60.39 16.84 0.70
CA ALA A 60 60.27 16.42 2.09
C ALA A 60 60.11 17.65 3.00
N THR A 61 58.99 17.74 3.71
CA THR A 61 58.70 18.79 4.69
C THR A 61 58.98 18.24 6.08
N ASN A 62 59.70 18.99 6.92
CA ASN A 62 59.99 18.58 8.30
C ASN A 62 58.70 18.48 9.12
N THR A 63 58.36 17.28 9.55
CA THR A 63 57.21 17.01 10.42
C THR A 63 57.50 17.52 11.84
N PRO A 64 56.66 18.40 12.41
CA PRO A 64 56.84 18.82 13.79
C PRO A 64 56.63 17.65 14.76
N LEU A 65 57.43 17.62 15.83
CA LEU A 65 57.35 16.62 16.90
C LEU A 65 56.00 16.75 17.64
N PRO A 66 55.30 15.64 17.96
CA PRO A 66 54.03 15.68 18.68
C PRO A 66 54.20 16.36 20.04
N THR A 67 53.38 17.39 20.29
CA THR A 67 53.30 18.09 21.57
C THR A 67 52.30 17.37 22.47
N ASN A 68 52.55 17.37 23.79
CA ASN A 68 51.68 16.73 24.78
C ASN A 68 50.23 17.19 24.63
N THR A 69 49.36 16.25 24.28
CA THR A 69 47.92 16.48 24.17
C THR A 69 47.35 16.63 25.60
N PRO A 70 46.61 17.71 25.90
CA PRO A 70 45.99 17.86 27.21
C PRO A 70 45.02 16.72 27.49
N LEU A 71 45.02 16.21 28.72
CA LEU A 71 44.13 15.16 29.19
C LEU A 71 42.67 15.61 29.04
N PRO A 72 41.75 14.76 28.55
CA PRO A 72 40.33 15.11 28.45
C PRO A 72 39.79 15.50 29.83
N THR A 73 39.23 16.70 29.91
CA THR A 73 38.52 17.18 31.09
C THR A 73 37.13 16.55 31.12
N ASN A 74 36.64 16.20 32.31
CA ASN A 74 35.31 15.60 32.45
C ASN A 74 34.24 16.52 31.86
N THR A 75 33.65 16.12 30.73
CA THR A 75 32.46 16.75 30.17
C THR A 75 31.31 16.58 31.17
N PRO A 76 30.62 17.66 31.59
CA PRO A 76 29.49 17.53 32.48
C PRO A 76 28.44 16.61 31.86
N LEU A 77 27.95 15.65 32.66
CA LEU A 77 26.87 14.75 32.27
C LEU A 77 25.61 15.59 31.94
N PRO A 78 24.92 15.34 30.81
CA PRO A 78 23.69 16.07 30.49
C PRO A 78 22.73 15.96 31.67
N THR A 79 22.37 17.11 32.24
CA THR A 79 21.36 17.18 33.30
C THR A 79 20.04 16.76 32.68
N ALA A 80 19.37 15.77 33.27
CA ALA A 80 18.05 15.35 32.84
C ALA A 80 17.12 16.58 32.82
N THR A 81 16.80 17.06 31.63
CA THR A 81 15.80 18.11 31.47
C THR A 81 14.47 17.43 31.71
N ASN A 82 13.74 17.85 32.75
CA ASN A 82 12.38 17.39 32.95
C ASN A 82 11.56 17.86 31.74
N THR A 83 11.36 16.97 30.77
CA THR A 83 10.34 17.14 29.75
C THR A 83 9.03 17.33 30.50
N PRO A 84 8.32 18.45 30.34
CA PRO A 84 7.07 18.67 31.04
C PRO A 84 6.14 17.49 30.73
N VAL A 85 5.67 16.80 31.77
CA VAL A 85 4.59 15.84 31.62
C VAL A 85 3.41 16.62 31.04
N PRO A 86 2.84 16.22 29.89
CA PRO A 86 1.74 16.94 29.29
C PRO A 86 0.63 17.05 30.33
N THR A 87 0.26 18.29 30.65
CA THR A 87 -0.94 18.54 31.45
C THR A 87 -2.11 18.00 30.65
N PRO A 88 -2.99 17.14 31.21
CA PRO A 88 -4.15 16.67 30.49
C PRO A 88 -4.98 17.89 30.12
N THR A 89 -4.89 18.29 28.85
CA THR A 89 -5.76 19.33 28.32
C THR A 89 -7.12 18.67 28.29
N VAL A 90 -8.08 19.18 29.07
CA VAL A 90 -9.47 18.74 29.00
C VAL A 90 -9.92 19.02 27.57
N VAL A 91 -9.92 17.99 26.73
CA VAL A 91 -10.40 18.11 25.36
C VAL A 91 -11.92 18.17 25.44
N GLN A 92 -12.46 19.38 25.31
CA GLN A 92 -13.92 19.62 25.37
C GLN A 92 -14.66 19.17 24.11
N GLY A 93 -13.94 18.64 23.13
CA GLY A 93 -14.46 18.14 21.87
C GLY A 93 -14.94 16.69 21.97
N GLN A 94 -16.06 16.39 21.31
CA GLN A 94 -16.55 15.03 21.10
C GLN A 94 -16.72 14.80 19.60
N VAL A 95 -16.50 13.55 19.18
CA VAL A 95 -16.71 13.10 17.81
C VAL A 95 -17.77 12.01 17.76
N THR A 96 -18.66 12.07 16.77
CA THR A 96 -19.60 11.00 16.43
C THR A 96 -19.28 10.46 15.05
N LEU A 97 -19.05 9.15 14.94
CA LEU A 97 -18.72 8.51 13.67
C LEU A 97 -19.95 8.47 12.75
N ALA A 98 -19.74 8.65 11.45
CA ALA A 98 -20.79 8.56 10.44
C ALA A 98 -20.58 7.33 9.54
N GLU A 99 -19.51 7.33 8.75
CA GLU A 99 -19.20 6.26 7.80
C GLU A 99 -17.71 5.85 7.92
N PRO A 100 -17.34 4.58 7.76
CA PRO A 100 -18.21 3.42 7.65
C PRO A 100 -19.03 3.17 8.93
N ILE A 101 -20.25 2.67 8.78
CA ILE A 101 -21.05 2.27 9.94
C ILE A 101 -20.44 1.04 10.63
N SER A 102 -20.79 0.82 11.89
CA SER A 102 -20.25 -0.32 12.63
C SER A 102 -20.66 -1.65 11.99
N GLY A 103 -19.67 -2.49 11.68
CA GLY A 103 -19.84 -3.78 11.03
C GLY A 103 -19.60 -3.77 9.52
N ASP A 104 -19.33 -2.60 8.93
CA ASP A 104 -18.99 -2.51 7.50
C ASP A 104 -17.71 -3.27 7.17
N SER A 105 -17.57 -3.67 5.91
CA SER A 105 -16.43 -4.43 5.44
C SER A 105 -15.86 -3.95 4.10
N GLY A 106 -14.59 -4.26 3.90
CA GLY A 106 -13.95 -4.22 2.58
C GLY A 106 -12.53 -3.67 2.58
N GLY A 107 -11.97 -3.53 1.37
CA GLY A 107 -10.65 -2.96 1.09
C GLY A 107 -10.70 -1.86 0.03
N GLY A 108 -9.54 -1.48 -0.52
CA GLY A 108 -9.41 -0.42 -1.52
C GLY A 108 -9.80 0.97 -1.00
N GLN A 109 -10.26 1.85 -1.91
CA GLN A 109 -10.63 3.21 -1.54
C GLN A 109 -11.89 3.23 -0.65
N ARG A 110 -11.79 3.92 0.48
CA ARG A 110 -12.84 4.07 1.50
C ARG A 110 -12.87 5.47 2.07
N ILE A 111 -14.06 5.99 2.29
CA ILE A 111 -14.26 7.25 2.99
C ILE A 111 -14.56 6.94 4.45
N PHE A 112 -13.79 7.57 5.34
CA PHE A 112 -14.08 7.64 6.77
C PHE A 112 -14.54 9.05 7.08
N SER A 113 -15.70 9.20 7.70
CA SER A 113 -16.30 10.48 8.01
C SER A 113 -16.92 10.49 9.40
N TRP A 114 -16.90 11.66 10.03
CA TRP A 114 -17.41 11.88 11.36
C TRP A 114 -17.99 13.28 11.50
N GLN A 115 -18.65 13.54 12.62
CA GLN A 115 -19.09 14.86 13.04
C GLN A 115 -18.33 15.26 14.30
N ALA A 116 -17.92 16.52 14.39
CA ALA A 116 -17.27 17.08 15.55
C ALA A 116 -18.02 18.32 16.03
N ASN A 117 -18.16 18.49 17.34
CA ASN A 117 -18.74 19.71 17.93
C ASN A 117 -17.73 20.87 18.05
N PHE A 118 -16.56 20.73 17.42
CA PHE A 118 -15.46 21.69 17.48
C PHE A 118 -14.57 21.57 16.25
N VAL A 119 -13.72 22.57 16.05
CA VAL A 119 -12.63 22.57 15.06
C VAL A 119 -11.30 22.47 15.81
N PRO A 120 -10.35 21.62 15.38
CA PRO A 120 -9.03 21.55 16.01
C PRO A 120 -8.36 22.93 16.05
N ALA A 121 -7.70 23.23 17.18
CA ALA A 121 -6.93 24.46 17.32
C ALA A 121 -5.69 24.43 16.41
N PRO A 122 -5.08 25.59 16.07
CA PRO A 122 -3.82 25.62 15.33
C PRO A 122 -2.74 24.74 15.98
N GLY A 123 -2.07 23.90 15.18
CA GLY A 123 -1.08 22.93 15.67
C GLY A 123 -1.66 21.61 16.19
N THR A 124 -3.00 21.45 16.12
CA THR A 124 -3.68 20.18 16.40
C THR A 124 -4.53 19.72 15.23
N ALA A 125 -4.78 18.42 15.15
CA ALA A 125 -5.55 17.79 14.08
C ALA A 125 -6.24 16.51 14.55
N PHE A 126 -7.19 16.02 13.76
CA PHE A 126 -7.80 14.71 13.91
C PHE A 126 -6.91 13.64 13.28
N GLU A 127 -6.67 12.55 13.99
CA GLU A 127 -6.02 11.34 13.46
C GLU A 127 -7.05 10.21 13.40
N LEU A 128 -7.28 9.69 12.20
CA LEU A 128 -8.03 8.45 11.98
C LEU A 128 -7.15 7.26 12.32
N VAL A 129 -7.58 6.43 13.27
CA VAL A 129 -6.82 5.26 13.73
C VAL A 129 -7.62 3.97 13.66
N PHE A 130 -6.94 2.87 13.39
CA PHE A 130 -7.40 1.50 13.56
C PHE A 130 -6.70 0.83 14.75
N TRP A 131 -7.40 -0.06 15.44
CA TRP A 131 -6.85 -0.94 16.49
C TRP A 131 -7.60 -2.28 16.53
N LYS A 132 -7.08 -3.28 17.25
CA LYS A 132 -7.81 -4.57 17.39
C LYS A 132 -8.89 -4.47 18.48
N PRO A 133 -9.99 -5.25 18.35
CA PRO A 133 -11.02 -5.29 19.40
C PRO A 133 -10.43 -5.59 20.79
N GLY A 134 -10.82 -4.79 21.78
CA GLY A 134 -10.34 -4.90 23.16
C GLY A 134 -9.03 -4.18 23.47
N GLU A 135 -8.36 -3.58 22.48
CA GLU A 135 -7.15 -2.78 22.69
C GLU A 135 -7.48 -1.30 22.97
N ASP A 136 -6.51 -0.61 23.59
CA ASP A 136 -6.55 0.85 23.78
C ASP A 136 -6.07 1.57 22.50
N PRO A 137 -6.89 2.44 21.87
CA PRO A 137 -6.51 3.17 20.66
C PRO A 137 -5.39 4.19 20.87
N MET A 138 -5.22 4.74 22.07
CA MET A 138 -4.14 5.69 22.37
C MET A 138 -2.78 5.00 22.36
N ILE A 139 -2.73 3.72 22.75
CA ILE A 139 -1.49 2.95 22.88
C ILE A 139 -1.23 2.06 21.65
N ASN A 140 -2.26 1.33 21.20
CA ASN A 140 -2.12 0.28 20.19
C ASN A 140 -2.66 0.69 18.81
N GLY A 141 -3.37 1.81 18.74
CA GLY A 141 -3.92 2.29 17.48
C GLY A 141 -2.83 2.73 16.50
N PHE A 142 -3.02 2.47 15.22
CA PHE A 142 -2.17 2.96 14.14
C PHE A 142 -2.96 3.88 13.20
N GLY A 143 -2.31 4.96 12.75
CA GLY A 143 -2.92 5.92 11.85
C GLY A 143 -3.10 5.34 10.44
N LEU A 144 -4.23 5.65 9.81
CA LEU A 144 -4.51 5.27 8.42
C LEU A 144 -4.18 6.39 7.42
N ALA A 145 -4.01 7.62 7.89
CA ALA A 145 -3.73 8.76 7.05
C ALA A 145 -2.98 9.82 7.85
N ALA A 146 -2.43 10.81 7.15
CA ALA A 146 -1.94 12.01 7.79
C ALA A 146 -3.07 12.69 8.59
N PRO A 147 -2.78 13.32 9.74
CA PRO A 147 -3.79 14.05 10.50
C PRO A 147 -4.45 15.16 9.67
N VAL A 148 -5.76 15.33 9.83
CA VAL A 148 -6.58 16.31 9.09
C VAL A 148 -7.36 17.23 10.02
N THR A 149 -7.73 18.41 9.54
CA THR A 149 -8.65 19.31 10.26
C THR A 149 -10.10 19.15 9.80
N ASP A 150 -10.30 18.55 8.63
CA ASP A 150 -11.62 18.19 8.10
C ASP A 150 -12.21 17.01 8.86
N THR A 151 -13.50 16.77 8.71
CA THR A 151 -14.21 15.67 9.37
C THR A 151 -14.42 14.45 8.46
N SER A 152 -13.58 14.32 7.43
CA SER A 152 -13.57 13.16 6.54
C SER A 152 -12.20 12.94 5.92
N VAL A 153 -11.85 11.68 5.69
CA VAL A 153 -10.62 11.24 5.02
C VAL A 153 -10.97 10.14 4.03
N THR A 154 -10.40 10.23 2.82
CA THR A 154 -10.40 9.09 1.89
C THR A 154 -9.10 8.32 2.05
N VAL A 155 -9.22 7.02 2.33
CA VAL A 155 -8.12 6.10 2.59
C VAL A 155 -8.11 5.04 1.50
N ASP A 156 -6.94 4.72 0.95
CA ASP A 156 -6.75 3.55 0.11
C ASP A 156 -6.22 2.40 0.98
N LEU A 157 -7.12 1.52 1.41
CA LEU A 157 -6.79 0.42 2.32
C LEU A 157 -5.94 -0.66 1.64
N ASP A 158 -6.01 -0.79 0.31
CA ASP A 158 -5.16 -1.75 -0.41
C ASP A 158 -3.72 -1.23 -0.48
N ALA A 159 -3.54 0.06 -0.79
CA ALA A 159 -2.22 0.68 -0.76
C ALA A 159 -1.61 0.72 0.65
N LEU A 160 -2.45 0.87 1.69
CA LEU A 160 -1.98 0.79 3.07
C LEU A 160 -1.60 -0.61 3.51
N ASP A 161 -2.27 -1.67 3.04
CA ASP A 161 -1.90 -3.05 3.34
C ASP A 161 -0.47 -3.32 2.85
N ASP A 162 -0.12 -2.85 1.65
CA ASP A 162 1.24 -2.93 1.11
C ASP A 162 2.29 -2.19 1.98
N GLN A 163 1.90 -1.08 2.62
CA GLN A 163 2.80 -0.26 3.44
C GLN A 163 2.91 -0.73 4.90
N LEU A 164 1.78 -1.14 5.48
CA LEU A 164 1.64 -1.49 6.89
C LEU A 164 1.90 -2.98 7.15
N GLY A 165 1.80 -3.83 6.11
CA GLY A 165 1.97 -5.26 6.21
C GLY A 165 1.07 -5.87 7.28
N SER A 166 1.64 -6.66 8.19
CA SER A 166 0.88 -7.36 9.24
C SER A 166 0.13 -6.46 10.24
N ARG A 167 0.37 -5.14 10.23
CA ARG A 167 -0.46 -4.21 11.02
C ARG A 167 -1.87 -4.10 10.46
N LEU A 168 -2.04 -4.23 9.15
CA LEU A 168 -3.33 -4.21 8.45
C LEU A 168 -3.63 -5.59 7.83
N ASP A 169 -3.67 -6.63 8.66
CA ASP A 169 -4.09 -7.96 8.23
C ASP A 169 -5.59 -8.06 7.99
N ASN A 170 -5.99 -8.88 7.02
CA ASN A 170 -7.40 -9.22 6.78
C ASN A 170 -8.11 -9.65 8.07
N GLY A 171 -9.18 -8.95 8.45
CA GLY A 171 -9.94 -9.24 9.66
C GLY A 171 -10.60 -8.03 10.31
N GLN A 172 -11.05 -8.23 11.54
CA GLN A 172 -11.77 -7.22 12.32
C GLN A 172 -10.83 -6.19 12.93
N TYR A 173 -11.23 -4.93 12.82
CA TYR A 173 -10.67 -3.77 13.48
C TYR A 173 -11.78 -2.96 14.12
N VAL A 174 -11.37 -2.05 15.00
CA VAL A 174 -12.19 -0.96 15.49
C VAL A 174 -11.56 0.34 15.03
N TRP A 175 -12.38 1.33 14.69
CA TRP A 175 -11.92 2.63 14.23
C TRP A 175 -12.51 3.79 15.02
N GLY A 176 -11.80 4.91 14.98
CA GLY A 176 -12.11 6.09 15.76
C GLY A 176 -11.12 7.23 15.52
N ILE A 177 -11.33 8.33 16.23
CA ILE A 177 -10.63 9.58 16.02
C ILE A 177 -9.87 9.98 17.28
N LEU A 178 -8.59 10.29 17.11
CA LEU A 178 -7.75 10.92 18.13
C LEU A 178 -7.58 12.41 17.83
N LEU A 179 -7.36 13.21 18.87
CA LEU A 179 -6.77 14.54 18.76
C LEU A 179 -5.26 14.42 18.90
N VAL A 180 -4.51 14.99 17.97
CA VAL A 180 -3.05 15.02 18.00
C VAL A 180 -2.50 16.44 17.94
N ARG A 181 -1.32 16.67 18.52
CA ARG A 181 -0.44 17.77 18.16
C ARG A 181 0.38 17.34 16.95
N THR A 182 0.54 18.21 15.96
CA THR A 182 1.31 17.89 14.75
C THR A 182 2.81 18.11 14.93
N GLU A 183 3.22 19.07 15.76
CA GLU A 183 4.62 19.43 15.97
C GLU A 183 4.95 19.80 17.44
N PRO A 184 5.83 19.04 18.13
CA PRO A 184 6.18 17.66 17.80
C PRO A 184 4.92 16.78 17.82
N TYR A 185 4.96 15.67 17.06
CA TYR A 185 3.83 14.75 16.99
C TYR A 185 3.54 14.14 18.37
N GLU A 186 2.32 14.29 18.85
CA GLU A 186 1.87 13.78 20.15
C GLU A 186 0.37 13.45 20.10
N ARG A 187 -0.03 12.25 20.55
CA ARG A 187 -1.45 11.91 20.75
C ARG A 187 -1.94 12.49 22.06
N ILE A 188 -2.93 13.37 21.97
CA ILE A 188 -3.44 14.15 23.11
C ILE A 188 -4.63 13.45 23.76
N ALA A 189 -5.62 13.03 22.96
CA ALA A 189 -6.85 12.45 23.48
C ALA A 189 -7.58 11.57 22.48
N TYR A 190 -8.34 10.61 22.97
CA TYR A 190 -9.37 9.91 22.22
C TYR A 190 -10.67 10.72 22.22
N LEU A 191 -11.22 11.01 21.05
CA LEU A 191 -12.38 11.91 20.89
C LEU A 191 -13.71 11.18 20.72
N GLY A 192 -13.66 9.93 20.26
CA GLY A 192 -14.84 9.17 19.89
C GLY A 192 -14.52 8.14 18.83
N GLY A 193 -15.31 7.07 18.80
CA GLY A 193 -15.05 5.92 17.97
C GLY A 193 -15.70 4.66 18.52
N GLY A 194 -15.19 3.52 18.09
CA GLY A 194 -15.68 2.21 18.53
C GLY A 194 -16.46 1.44 17.47
N ASN A 195 -16.59 2.00 16.26
CA ASN A 195 -17.24 1.29 15.16
C ASN A 195 -16.34 0.15 14.71
N GLU A 196 -16.92 -1.04 14.61
CA GLU A 196 -16.24 -2.19 14.03
C GLU A 196 -16.12 -2.01 12.52
N PHE A 197 -15.00 -2.42 11.97
CA PHE A 197 -14.77 -2.48 10.53
C PHE A 197 -14.01 -3.76 10.19
N TYR A 198 -14.49 -4.49 9.18
CA TYR A 198 -13.86 -5.73 8.74
C TYR A 198 -13.05 -5.46 7.47
N PHE A 199 -11.74 -5.31 7.62
CA PHE A 199 -10.87 -5.15 6.47
C PHE A 199 -10.80 -6.46 5.69
N THR A 200 -11.14 -6.41 4.41
CA THR A 200 -10.94 -7.54 3.50
C THR A 200 -9.92 -7.17 2.46
N ARG A 201 -8.82 -7.93 2.39
CA ARG A 201 -7.83 -7.76 1.34
C ARG A 201 -8.50 -7.99 -0.01
N SER A 202 -8.40 -7.04 -0.93
CA SER A 202 -8.86 -7.24 -2.30
C SER A 202 -8.17 -8.48 -2.85
N SER A 203 -8.94 -9.49 -3.26
CA SER A 203 -8.40 -10.68 -3.87
C SER A 203 -7.73 -10.28 -5.19
N GLY A 204 -6.41 -10.06 -5.16
CA GLY A 204 -5.63 -9.95 -6.38
C GLY A 204 -5.93 -11.18 -7.24
N GLY A 205 -6.34 -10.97 -8.49
CA GLY A 205 -6.64 -12.02 -9.44
C GLY A 205 -5.42 -12.90 -9.70
N GLY A 206 -5.19 -13.89 -8.85
CA GLY A 206 -4.29 -15.01 -9.11
C GLY A 206 -5.02 -15.98 -10.01
N GLY A 207 -4.86 -15.83 -11.33
CA GLY A 207 -5.25 -16.85 -12.29
C GLY A 207 -4.55 -18.16 -11.95
N SER A 208 -5.27 -19.06 -11.28
CA SER A 208 -4.83 -20.41 -11.03
C SER A 208 -4.80 -21.12 -12.38
N ASN A 209 -3.63 -21.17 -13.02
CA ASN A 209 -3.35 -22.09 -14.12
C ASN A 209 -3.42 -23.51 -13.56
N ASN A 210 -4.63 -24.06 -13.53
CA ASN A 210 -4.85 -25.47 -13.24
C ASN A 210 -4.51 -26.26 -14.51
N GLY A 211 -3.21 -26.42 -14.77
CA GLY A 211 -2.70 -27.38 -15.74
C GLY A 211 -2.87 -28.79 -15.16
N GLY A 212 -3.99 -29.43 -15.46
CA GLY A 212 -4.22 -30.84 -15.13
C GLY A 212 -3.24 -31.74 -15.90
N PRO A 213 -2.69 -32.79 -15.28
CA PRO A 213 -1.77 -33.69 -15.96
C PRO A 213 -2.50 -34.56 -16.97
N SER A 214 -1.97 -34.59 -18.20
CA SER A 214 -2.33 -35.52 -19.26
C SER A 214 -1.87 -36.93 -18.87
N SER A 215 -2.80 -37.79 -18.48
CA SER A 215 -2.58 -39.24 -18.44
C SER A 215 -2.96 -39.80 -19.81
N GLY A 216 -1.95 -40.21 -20.59
CA GLY A 216 -2.14 -40.99 -21.80
C GLY A 216 -2.25 -42.47 -21.45
N GLU A 217 -3.28 -43.12 -21.99
CA GLU A 217 -3.38 -44.56 -22.24
C GLU A 217 -3.50 -44.78 -23.75
#